data_AF-A0A950A5A1-F1
#
_entry.id   AF-A0A950A5A1-F1
#
_cell.length_a   1.000
_cell.length_b   1.000
_cell.length_c   1.000
_cell.angle_alpha   90.00
_cell.angle_beta   90.00
_cell.angle_gamma   90.00
#
_symmetry.space_group_name_H-M   'P 1'
#
loop_
_entity.id
_entity.type
_entity.pdbx_description
1 polymer ?
#
loop_
_entity_poly.entity_id
_entity_poly.type
_entity_poly.pdbx_seq_one_letter_code
_entity_poly.pdbx_strand_id
1 'polypeptide(L)'
;MKTRTLLASLTTAAAIVGASAGSASAATSAASETVSQNWAGYVVGASDSSTQFSNVSGSWVQPTSQCSGGQDYSAFWVGIGGSGSGSGSSQFSSLGDSGSTSLEQIGTQGDCTGNGTEYYAWYEMVPAAPVQISMTVHPGDHMSGSVNVNGSNVTVSITDHTTGQSFSKTLQENNPDTSSAEWIAEAPSQCDGSGNCTPLPLSDFGTVDFSNATATANGHTGPISDSDWSAQAVALGSNGSYDVGYGSSQNSAGATPSSLSSDGSSFSVAWSQNGAGSTTSPTGGSTGGYGDGGYGDGGYGYGGYPGGDSGYGGYGYGAGGYGGGGSGYGQGGYGGYGDGYGYVYGAF
;
A
#
# COMPACT_ATOMS: atom_id res chain seq x y z
N MET A 1 53.30 -41.01 71.54
CA MET A 1 52.96 -42.25 70.80
C MET A 1 52.25 -41.87 69.51
N LYS A 2 52.58 -42.60 68.42
CA LYS A 2 51.98 -42.71 67.07
C LYS A 2 50.55 -42.09 66.92
N THR A 3 50.16 -41.50 65.79
CA THR A 3 50.14 -42.13 64.45
C THR A 3 49.88 -41.08 63.37
N ARG A 4 50.52 -41.23 62.20
CA ARG A 4 50.23 -40.53 60.95
C ARG A 4 48.89 -40.99 60.37
N THR A 5 48.09 -40.08 59.81
CA THR A 5 47.08 -40.44 58.81
C THR A 5 47.10 -39.40 57.68
N LEU A 6 47.66 -39.80 56.54
CA LEU A 6 47.47 -39.15 55.26
C LEU A 6 46.05 -39.51 54.76
N LEU A 7 45.25 -38.51 54.40
CA LEU A 7 44.08 -38.74 53.55
C LEU A 7 44.40 -38.28 52.13
N ALA A 8 44.23 -39.21 51.21
CA ALA A 8 44.30 -39.01 49.78
C ALA A 8 42.89 -38.77 49.22
N SER A 9 42.83 -37.87 48.24
CA SER A 9 41.97 -37.89 47.06
C SER A 9 40.44 -37.75 47.21
N LEU A 10 39.88 -36.70 46.58
CA LEU A 10 38.94 -36.88 45.46
C LEU A 10 38.80 -35.56 44.69
N THR A 11 39.48 -35.44 43.54
CA THR A 11 39.20 -34.41 42.54
C THR A 11 38.09 -34.90 41.64
N THR A 12 36.87 -34.39 41.83
CA THR A 12 35.74 -34.64 40.94
C THR A 12 35.91 -33.80 39.68
N ALA A 13 36.22 -34.43 38.55
CA ALA A 13 36.16 -33.78 37.24
C ALA A 13 34.68 -33.63 36.84
N ALA A 14 34.15 -32.42 36.91
CA ALA A 14 32.84 -32.10 36.36
C ALA A 14 32.96 -31.98 34.84
N ALA A 15 32.34 -32.91 34.11
CA ALA A 15 32.20 -32.82 32.67
C ALA A 15 31.31 -31.61 32.32
N ILE A 16 31.88 -30.63 31.64
CA ILE A 16 31.16 -29.48 31.12
C ILE A 16 30.43 -29.97 29.86
N VAL A 17 29.17 -30.35 29.99
CA VAL A 17 28.32 -30.58 28.82
C VAL A 17 27.98 -29.20 28.27
N GLY A 18 28.66 -28.83 27.18
CA GLY A 18 28.34 -27.64 26.40
C GLY A 18 26.96 -27.79 25.78
N ALA A 19 25.95 -27.21 26.42
CA ALA A 19 24.68 -26.96 25.77
C ALA A 19 24.91 -25.85 24.74
N SER A 20 25.05 -26.23 23.46
CA SER A 20 24.88 -25.31 22.36
C SER A 20 23.44 -24.79 22.43
N ALA A 21 23.26 -23.60 22.98
CA ALA A 21 22.04 -22.83 22.83
C ALA A 21 21.91 -22.51 21.33
N GLY A 22 21.18 -23.35 20.60
CA GLY A 22 20.73 -23.01 19.27
C GLY A 22 19.88 -21.76 19.42
N SER A 23 20.30 -20.66 18.80
CA SER A 23 19.49 -19.47 18.65
C SER A 23 18.23 -19.88 17.90
N ALA A 24 17.14 -20.12 18.62
CA ALA A 24 15.83 -20.18 18.03
C ALA A 24 15.52 -18.76 17.56
N SER A 25 15.79 -18.48 16.29
CA SER A 25 15.16 -17.37 15.59
C SER A 25 13.66 -17.61 15.69
N ALA A 26 13.00 -16.90 16.60
CA ALA A 26 11.56 -16.78 16.60
C ALA A 26 11.20 -16.19 15.24
N ALA A 27 10.71 -17.04 14.33
CA ALA A 27 10.08 -16.58 13.12
C ALA A 27 8.82 -15.87 13.58
N THR A 28 8.89 -14.54 13.69
CA THR A 28 7.71 -13.68 13.74
C THR A 28 6.87 -14.11 12.55
N SER A 29 5.66 -14.61 12.79
CA SER A 29 4.76 -15.04 11.72
C SER A 29 4.68 -13.92 10.69
N ALA A 30 5.12 -14.18 9.47
CA ALA A 30 4.91 -13.24 8.37
C ALA A 30 3.39 -13.03 8.29
N ALA A 31 2.93 -11.82 8.58
CA ALA A 31 1.54 -11.46 8.32
C ALA A 31 1.25 -11.82 6.86
N SER A 32 0.11 -12.45 6.59
CA SER A 32 -0.25 -12.93 5.26
C SER A 32 -0.43 -11.75 4.32
N GLU A 33 0.63 -11.31 3.64
CA GLU A 33 0.68 -10.11 2.80
C GLU A 33 -0.53 -10.02 1.86
N THR A 34 -1.31 -8.96 1.99
CA THR A 34 -2.45 -8.65 1.10
C THR A 34 -1.98 -7.61 0.09
N VAL A 35 -2.46 -7.70 -1.15
CA VAL A 35 -2.10 -6.74 -2.21
C VAL A 35 -3.22 -5.72 -2.35
N SER A 36 -2.87 -4.43 -2.29
CA SER A 36 -3.73 -3.29 -2.55
C SER A 36 -3.36 -2.61 -3.87
N GLN A 37 -4.21 -1.67 -4.32
CA GLN A 37 -3.97 -0.89 -5.53
C GLN A 37 -2.99 0.27 -5.33
N ASN A 38 -2.95 0.83 -4.12
CA ASN A 38 -2.29 2.11 -3.85
C ASN A 38 -1.56 2.18 -2.49
N TRP A 39 -1.71 1.22 -1.58
CA TRP A 39 -1.10 1.25 -0.24
C TRP A 39 -0.05 0.16 -0.03
N ALA A 40 1.05 0.50 0.64
CA ALA A 40 2.00 -0.45 1.18
C ALA A 40 2.38 -0.09 2.61
N GLY A 41 2.34 -1.03 3.54
CA GLY A 41 2.62 -0.79 4.96
C GLY A 41 1.92 -1.78 5.87
N TYR A 42 1.48 -1.30 7.03
CA TYR A 42 0.70 -2.09 7.99
C TYR A 42 -0.63 -1.42 8.32
N VAL A 43 -1.65 -2.25 8.44
CA VAL A 43 -2.98 -1.92 8.94
C VAL A 43 -3.23 -2.78 10.17
N VAL A 44 -3.71 -2.18 11.25
CA VAL A 44 -4.29 -2.93 12.37
C VAL A 44 -5.80 -2.78 12.35
N GLY A 45 -6.49 -3.91 12.34
CA GLY A 45 -7.94 -3.96 12.32
C GLY A 45 -8.50 -4.30 13.70
N ALA A 46 -9.73 -3.85 13.95
CA ALA A 46 -10.51 -4.23 15.10
C ALA A 46 -10.61 -5.77 15.18
N SER A 47 -10.21 -6.36 16.31
CA SER A 47 -10.29 -7.82 16.51
C SER A 47 -11.73 -8.30 16.65
N ASP A 48 -12.65 -7.40 17.02
CA ASP A 48 -14.10 -7.54 16.99
C ASP A 48 -14.79 -6.15 16.93
N SER A 49 -16.12 -6.11 16.86
CA SER A 49 -16.90 -4.85 16.79
C SER A 49 -16.79 -3.94 18.02
N SER A 50 -16.13 -4.38 19.09
CA SER A 50 -15.91 -3.58 20.31
C SER A 50 -14.56 -2.87 20.30
N THR A 51 -13.62 -3.26 19.43
CA THR A 51 -12.33 -2.59 19.29
C THR A 51 -12.50 -1.31 18.49
N GLN A 52 -12.28 -0.17 19.14
CA GLN A 52 -12.30 1.15 18.52
C GLN A 52 -10.98 1.86 18.75
N PHE A 53 -10.31 2.23 17.65
CA PHE A 53 -9.08 3.00 17.67
C PHE A 53 -9.37 4.47 17.93
N SER A 54 -8.62 5.05 18.85
CA SER A 54 -8.74 6.44 19.30
C SER A 54 -7.46 7.23 19.09
N ASN A 55 -6.34 6.55 18.82
CA ASN A 55 -5.08 7.19 18.49
C ASN A 55 -4.24 6.30 17.59
N VAL A 56 -3.55 6.91 16.63
CA VAL A 56 -2.44 6.32 15.88
C VAL A 56 -1.27 7.28 15.95
N SER A 57 -0.05 6.77 16.01
CA SER A 57 1.16 7.58 15.85
C SER A 57 2.28 6.77 15.23
N GLY A 58 3.18 7.46 14.55
CA GLY A 58 4.37 6.87 13.94
C GLY A 58 5.36 7.93 13.54
N SER A 59 6.58 7.51 13.25
CA SER A 59 7.66 8.35 12.77
C SER A 59 8.28 7.78 11.52
N TRP A 60 8.69 8.63 10.60
CA TRP A 60 9.38 8.24 9.37
C TRP A 60 10.46 9.25 9.00
N VAL A 61 11.42 8.82 8.19
CA VAL A 61 12.36 9.74 7.53
C VAL A 61 11.80 10.04 6.15
N GLN A 62 11.62 11.31 5.81
CA GLN A 62 11.15 11.70 4.47
C GLN A 62 12.12 11.15 3.40
N PRO A 63 11.68 10.22 2.53
CA PRO A 63 12.55 9.67 1.50
C PRO A 63 12.88 10.70 0.41
N THR A 64 13.96 10.42 -0.32
CA THR A 64 14.26 11.13 -1.58
C THR A 64 13.53 10.45 -2.73
N SER A 65 12.65 11.15 -3.43
CA SER A 65 12.04 10.66 -4.67
C SER A 65 13.05 10.71 -5.82
N GLN A 66 13.24 9.58 -6.50
CA GLN A 66 14.10 9.40 -7.67
C GLN A 66 13.27 9.62 -8.94
N CYS A 67 13.16 10.88 -9.37
CA CYS A 67 12.36 11.24 -10.54
C CYS A 67 13.02 10.76 -11.85
N SER A 68 12.28 10.00 -12.67
CA SER A 68 12.77 9.46 -13.95
C SER A 68 12.35 10.27 -15.19
N GLY A 69 11.87 11.50 -14.99
CA GLY A 69 11.52 12.46 -16.06
C GLY A 69 10.02 12.54 -16.39
N GLY A 70 9.17 11.85 -15.63
CA GLY A 70 7.70 11.94 -15.67
C GLY A 70 7.11 12.57 -14.41
N GLN A 71 5.77 12.60 -14.35
CA GLN A 71 5.04 12.92 -13.13
C GLN A 71 4.73 11.62 -12.38
N ASP A 72 5.30 11.49 -11.18
CA ASP A 72 5.07 10.39 -10.27
C ASP A 72 5.03 10.90 -8.83
N TYR A 73 4.40 10.15 -7.94
CA TYR A 73 3.90 10.62 -6.65
C TYR A 73 4.12 9.56 -5.58
N SER A 74 4.46 9.97 -4.36
CA SER A 74 4.49 9.08 -3.19
C SER A 74 4.10 9.83 -1.94
N ALA A 75 3.22 9.27 -1.13
CA ALA A 75 2.88 9.80 0.19
C ALA A 75 3.25 8.84 1.32
N PHE A 76 3.53 9.39 2.51
CA PHE A 76 3.89 8.65 3.72
C PHE A 76 3.09 9.21 4.88
N TRP A 77 2.29 8.37 5.53
CA TRP A 77 1.31 8.87 6.49
C TRP A 77 0.93 7.85 7.56
N VAL A 78 0.27 8.36 8.60
CA VAL A 78 -0.44 7.57 9.61
C VAL A 78 -1.90 7.98 9.65
N GLY A 79 -2.80 7.03 9.92
CA GLY A 79 -4.24 7.27 9.84
C GLY A 79 -5.07 6.36 10.74
N ILE A 80 -6.34 6.72 10.87
CA ILE A 80 -7.39 5.91 11.48
C ILE A 80 -8.54 5.79 10.48
N GLY A 81 -9.01 4.56 10.27
CA GLY A 81 -10.15 4.25 9.41
C GLY A 81 -9.79 3.83 7.99
N GLY A 82 -10.73 3.93 7.06
CA GLY A 82 -10.52 3.72 5.62
C GLY A 82 -10.29 2.27 5.16
N SER A 83 -9.78 1.37 6.00
CA SER A 83 -9.51 -0.03 5.62
C SER A 83 -10.71 -0.99 5.82
N GLY A 84 -11.75 -0.54 6.53
CA GLY A 84 -12.88 -1.38 6.93
C GLY A 84 -12.58 -2.30 8.11
N SER A 85 -13.58 -3.04 8.59
CA SER A 85 -13.49 -3.84 9.83
C SER A 85 -12.69 -5.16 9.71
N GLY A 86 -11.81 -5.34 8.72
CA GLY A 86 -11.24 -6.65 8.44
C GLY A 86 -9.78 -6.68 7.98
N SER A 87 -8.95 -7.34 8.78
CA SER A 87 -7.60 -7.84 8.41
C SER A 87 -7.67 -9.11 7.53
N GLY A 88 -8.55 -9.14 6.53
CA GLY A 88 -8.74 -10.28 5.63
C GLY A 88 -8.27 -9.96 4.20
N SER A 89 -7.70 -10.94 3.50
CA SER A 89 -7.12 -10.82 2.15
C SER A 89 -8.10 -10.46 1.02
N SER A 90 -9.32 -10.08 1.35
CA SER A 90 -10.38 -9.64 0.42
C SER A 90 -11.15 -8.41 0.96
N GLN A 91 -10.62 -7.72 1.97
CA GLN A 91 -11.33 -6.64 2.68
C GLN A 91 -10.65 -5.28 2.62
N PHE A 92 -9.52 -5.14 1.90
CA PHE A 92 -9.09 -3.81 1.47
C PHE A 92 -9.95 -3.37 0.29
N SER A 93 -11.24 -3.20 0.56
CA SER A 93 -12.08 -2.39 -0.29
C SER A 93 -11.52 -0.98 -0.23
N SER A 94 -11.04 -0.52 -1.38
CA SER A 94 -10.84 0.88 -1.69
C SER A 94 -11.83 1.76 -0.92
N LEU A 95 -11.38 2.95 -0.49
CA LEU A 95 -12.27 4.08 -0.23
C LEU A 95 -13.38 4.08 -1.31
N GLY A 96 -14.58 3.65 -0.94
CA GLY A 96 -15.71 3.52 -1.89
C GLY A 96 -16.42 2.17 -2.00
N ASP A 97 -15.92 1.04 -1.48
CA ASP A 97 -16.70 -0.21 -1.45
C ASP A 97 -16.92 -0.74 -0.03
N SER A 98 -18.18 -0.99 0.31
CA SER A 98 -18.62 -1.80 1.45
C SER A 98 -18.24 -1.37 2.89
N GLY A 99 -18.53 -0.12 3.25
CA GLY A 99 -19.06 0.20 4.60
C GLY A 99 -18.32 1.25 5.43
N SER A 100 -17.05 1.54 5.11
CA SER A 100 -16.33 2.68 5.67
C SER A 100 -16.07 3.74 4.59
N THR A 101 -16.42 4.99 4.89
CA THR A 101 -16.27 6.13 3.97
C THR A 101 -15.37 7.22 4.51
N SER A 102 -14.83 7.02 5.72
CA SER A 102 -14.05 8.02 6.43
C SER A 102 -12.65 7.48 6.71
N LEU A 103 -11.66 8.33 6.52
CA LEU A 103 -10.26 8.08 6.80
C LEU A 103 -9.66 9.41 7.24
N GLU A 104 -9.09 9.42 8.43
CA GLU A 104 -8.46 10.61 8.99
C GLU A 104 -6.96 10.41 9.05
N GLN A 105 -6.22 11.24 8.31
CA GLN A 105 -4.82 10.97 8.04
C GLN A 105 -3.95 12.24 8.01
N ILE A 106 -2.67 12.05 8.32
CA ILE A 106 -1.65 13.09 8.38
C ILE A 106 -0.33 12.52 7.86
N GLY A 107 0.34 13.27 6.99
CA GLY A 107 1.55 12.77 6.36
C GLY A 107 2.36 13.80 5.62
N THR A 108 3.32 13.28 4.87
CA THR A 108 4.12 14.02 3.89
C THR A 108 4.01 13.37 2.52
N GLN A 109 4.38 14.14 1.51
CA GLN A 109 4.36 13.72 0.12
C GLN A 109 5.63 14.16 -0.59
N GLY A 110 6.04 13.40 -1.60
CA GLY A 110 7.16 13.69 -2.50
C GLY A 110 6.72 13.49 -3.95
N ASP A 111 6.54 14.62 -4.65
CA ASP A 111 5.98 14.68 -6.00
C ASP A 111 7.05 15.02 -7.02
N CYS A 112 7.27 14.13 -7.97
CA CYS A 112 8.09 14.43 -9.12
C CYS A 112 7.29 15.26 -10.11
N THR A 113 7.76 16.47 -10.34
CA THR A 113 7.22 17.38 -11.35
C THR A 113 8.21 17.53 -12.50
N GLY A 114 7.77 18.09 -13.63
CA GLY A 114 8.68 18.42 -14.74
C GLY A 114 9.82 19.40 -14.37
N ASN A 115 9.74 20.06 -13.21
CA ASN A 115 10.73 21.04 -12.73
C ASN A 115 11.58 20.53 -11.55
N GLY A 116 11.43 19.27 -11.14
CA GLY A 116 12.07 18.68 -9.97
C GLY A 116 11.07 18.13 -8.96
N THR A 117 11.54 17.76 -7.77
CA THR A 117 10.69 17.18 -6.73
C THR A 117 10.14 18.26 -5.79
N GLU A 118 8.84 18.20 -5.51
CA GLU A 118 8.18 18.99 -4.48
C GLU A 118 7.90 18.11 -3.25
N TYR A 119 8.19 18.64 -2.06
CA TYR A 119 7.92 17.97 -0.79
C TYR A 119 7.06 18.86 0.10
N TYR A 120 6.02 18.29 0.69
CA TYR A 120 5.13 19.00 1.59
C TYR A 120 4.46 18.07 2.58
N ALA A 121 3.95 18.65 3.67
CA ALA A 121 3.07 17.96 4.60
C ALA A 121 1.60 18.29 4.30
N TRP A 122 0.71 17.39 4.69
CA TRP A 122 -0.72 17.53 4.47
C TRP A 122 -1.50 16.76 5.54
N TYR A 123 -2.77 17.15 5.74
CA TYR A 123 -3.76 16.34 6.46
C TYR A 123 -4.99 16.15 5.58
N GLU A 124 -5.75 15.08 5.80
CA GLU A 124 -6.99 14.81 5.06
C GLU A 124 -8.04 14.17 5.98
N MET A 125 -9.29 14.56 5.77
CA MET A 125 -10.48 13.98 6.38
C MET A 125 -11.34 13.45 5.24
N VAL A 126 -11.05 12.24 4.78
CA VAL A 126 -11.75 11.65 3.62
C VAL A 126 -13.24 11.59 3.92
N PRO A 127 -14.12 12.00 2.99
CA PRO A 127 -13.87 12.23 1.54
C PRO A 127 -13.48 13.66 1.14
N ALA A 128 -13.20 14.56 2.09
CA ALA A 128 -12.68 15.89 1.74
C ALA A 128 -11.26 15.77 1.18
N ALA A 129 -10.91 16.66 0.24
CA ALA A 129 -9.57 16.71 -0.36
C ALA A 129 -8.47 17.02 0.68
N PRO A 130 -7.22 16.59 0.42
CA PRO A 130 -6.11 16.86 1.33
C PRO A 130 -5.83 18.35 1.41
N VAL A 131 -5.46 18.81 2.60
CA VAL A 131 -5.09 20.19 2.89
C VAL A 131 -3.60 20.26 3.17
N GLN A 132 -2.87 20.97 2.31
CA GLN A 132 -1.45 21.20 2.49
C GLN A 132 -1.18 22.07 3.72
N ILE A 133 -0.18 21.66 4.50
CA ILE A 133 0.26 22.34 5.70
C ILE A 133 1.39 23.30 5.32
N SER A 134 1.32 24.54 5.82
CA SER A 134 2.39 25.52 5.67
C SER A 134 3.59 25.16 6.55
N MET A 135 4.36 24.16 6.14
CA MET A 135 5.65 23.77 6.72
C MET A 135 6.59 23.32 5.61
N THR A 136 7.88 23.54 5.80
CA THR A 136 8.90 23.07 4.85
C THR A 136 9.25 21.63 5.16
N VAL A 137 9.30 20.78 4.13
CA VAL A 137 9.71 19.38 4.21
C VAL A 137 10.84 19.17 3.21
N HIS A 138 11.88 18.44 3.61
CA HIS A 138 13.01 18.05 2.79
C HIS A 138 13.27 16.54 2.90
N PRO A 139 13.91 15.95 1.89
CA PRO A 139 14.46 14.61 2.03
C PRO A 139 15.43 14.51 3.21
N GLY A 140 15.27 13.47 4.02
CA GLY A 140 16.04 13.25 5.23
C GLY A 140 15.45 13.88 6.49
N ASP A 141 14.35 14.63 6.40
CA ASP A 141 13.68 15.17 7.59
C ASP A 141 13.06 14.05 8.43
N HIS A 142 13.22 14.14 9.75
CA HIS A 142 12.70 13.18 10.72
C HIS A 142 11.30 13.60 11.14
N MET A 143 10.30 12.95 10.59
CA MET A 143 8.89 13.26 10.79
C MET A 143 8.28 12.40 11.89
N SER A 144 7.36 12.96 12.68
CA SER A 144 6.41 12.21 13.51
C SER A 144 5.01 12.73 13.28
N GLY A 145 4.07 11.82 13.01
CA GLY A 145 2.65 12.11 12.82
C GLY A 145 1.78 11.39 13.84
N SER A 146 0.60 11.96 14.12
CA SER A 146 -0.44 11.30 14.91
C SER A 146 -1.83 11.79 14.55
N VAL A 147 -2.80 10.89 14.63
CA VAL A 147 -4.24 11.19 14.57
C VAL A 147 -4.89 10.71 15.86
N ASN A 148 -5.67 11.59 16.50
CA ASN A 148 -6.39 11.31 17.73
C ASN A 148 -7.89 11.55 17.54
N VAL A 149 -8.72 10.56 17.85
CA VAL A 149 -10.18 10.62 17.74
C VAL A 149 -10.79 10.64 19.15
N ASN A 150 -11.59 11.65 19.43
CA ASN A 150 -12.33 11.80 20.68
C ASN A 150 -13.79 12.21 20.40
N GLY A 151 -14.65 11.21 20.29
CA GLY A 151 -16.01 11.38 19.76
C GLY A 151 -15.92 11.93 18.33
N SER A 152 -16.60 13.05 18.08
CA SER A 152 -16.55 13.75 16.78
C SER A 152 -15.35 14.68 16.60
N ASN A 153 -14.44 14.76 17.57
CA ASN A 153 -13.22 15.57 17.44
C ASN A 153 -12.08 14.73 16.92
N VAL A 154 -11.51 15.13 15.78
CA VAL A 154 -10.31 14.50 15.22
C VAL A 154 -9.17 15.49 15.27
N THR A 155 -8.11 15.17 16.00
CA THR A 155 -6.90 16.00 16.09
C THR A 155 -5.79 15.34 15.28
N VAL A 156 -5.34 16.04 14.24
CA VAL A 156 -4.16 15.66 13.46
C VAL A 156 -2.96 16.47 13.93
N SER A 157 -1.79 15.86 13.99
CA SER A 157 -0.55 16.53 14.36
C SER A 157 0.63 15.95 13.60
N ILE A 158 1.55 16.83 13.18
CA ILE A 158 2.82 16.44 12.57
C ILE A 158 3.94 17.34 13.09
N THR A 159 5.10 16.74 13.35
CA THR A 159 6.32 17.43 13.78
C THR A 159 7.46 16.98 12.90
N ASP A 160 8.23 17.95 12.42
CA ASP A 160 9.54 17.72 11.81
C ASP A 160 10.60 18.00 12.87
N HIS A 161 11.26 16.95 13.35
CA HIS A 161 12.30 17.04 14.38
C HIS A 161 13.62 17.56 13.83
N THR A 162 13.83 17.55 12.51
CA THR A 162 15.02 18.11 11.86
C THR A 162 14.94 19.63 11.84
N THR A 163 13.80 20.20 11.43
CA THR A 163 13.62 21.67 11.39
C THR A 163 13.03 22.26 12.67
N GLY A 164 12.43 21.44 13.53
CA GLY A 164 11.73 21.86 14.75
C GLY A 164 10.34 22.46 14.50
N GLN A 165 9.82 22.37 13.28
CA GLN A 165 8.47 22.83 12.94
C GLN A 165 7.40 21.81 13.35
N SER A 166 6.23 22.29 13.76
CA SER A 166 5.11 21.44 14.14
C SER A 166 3.78 22.05 13.72
N PHE A 167 2.82 21.21 13.41
CA PHE A 167 1.44 21.57 13.13
C PHE A 167 0.49 20.70 13.95
N SER A 168 -0.62 21.28 14.42
CA SER A 168 -1.71 20.56 15.08
C SER A 168 -3.03 21.24 14.78
N LYS A 169 -4.06 20.46 14.43
CA LYS A 169 -5.41 20.97 14.16
C LYS A 169 -6.45 19.96 14.63
N THR A 170 -7.47 20.45 15.33
CA THR A 170 -8.67 19.68 15.67
C THR A 170 -9.78 20.03 14.70
N LEU A 171 -10.38 19.02 14.09
CA LEU A 171 -11.50 19.10 13.15
C LEU A 171 -12.71 18.38 13.75
N GLN A 172 -13.90 18.78 13.29
CA GLN A 172 -15.14 18.09 13.60
C GLN A 172 -15.44 17.11 12.48
N GLU A 173 -15.56 15.83 12.82
CA GLU A 173 -16.00 14.77 11.93
C GLU A 173 -17.22 14.09 12.56
N ASN A 174 -18.32 13.95 11.82
CA ASN A 174 -19.57 13.50 12.42
C ASN A 174 -19.50 12.03 12.81
N ASN A 175 -18.88 11.22 11.95
CA ASN A 175 -18.76 9.78 12.13
C ASN A 175 -17.35 9.35 11.70
N PRO A 176 -16.31 9.64 12.49
CA PRO A 176 -14.96 9.16 12.18
C PRO A 176 -14.97 7.63 12.17
N ASP A 177 -14.30 7.04 11.20
CA ASP A 177 -14.13 5.58 11.19
C ASP A 177 -13.01 5.23 12.17
N THR A 178 -13.33 4.45 13.19
CA THR A 178 -12.39 4.02 14.23
C THR A 178 -12.11 2.53 14.18
N SER A 179 -12.42 1.87 13.06
CA SER A 179 -12.30 0.41 12.91
C SER A 179 -10.87 -0.08 12.63
N SER A 180 -9.97 0.81 12.22
CA SER A 180 -8.58 0.49 11.93
C SER A 180 -7.61 1.63 12.24
N ALA A 181 -6.31 1.31 12.25
CA ALA A 181 -5.23 2.29 12.26
C ALA A 181 -4.08 1.84 11.34
N GLU A 182 -3.42 2.79 10.67
CA GLU A 182 -2.50 2.47 9.56
C GLU A 182 -1.19 3.28 9.57
N TRP A 183 -0.15 2.69 8.96
CA TRP A 183 1.16 3.30 8.68
C TRP A 183 1.55 2.94 7.25
N ILE A 184 1.46 3.91 6.34
CA ILE A 184 1.37 3.61 4.90
C ILE A 184 2.33 4.47 4.09
N ALA A 185 2.99 3.82 3.12
CA ALA A 185 3.49 4.43 1.91
C ALA A 185 2.45 4.24 0.80
N GLU A 186 2.08 5.31 0.10
CA GLU A 186 0.97 5.31 -0.84
C GLU A 186 1.37 5.86 -2.22
N ALA A 187 0.75 5.31 -3.27
CA ALA A 187 0.59 5.97 -4.56
C ALA A 187 -0.72 6.79 -4.54
N PRO A 188 -0.69 8.12 -4.33
CA PRO A 188 -1.90 8.91 -4.12
C PRO A 188 -2.86 8.79 -5.30
N SER A 189 -4.15 8.97 -5.05
CA SER A 189 -5.17 8.86 -6.09
C SER A 189 -5.67 10.22 -6.56
N GLN A 190 -6.03 10.29 -7.83
CA GLN A 190 -6.81 11.40 -8.38
C GLN A 190 -8.25 10.96 -8.55
N CYS A 191 -9.19 11.74 -8.02
CA CYS A 191 -10.62 11.50 -8.14
C CYS A 191 -11.27 12.48 -9.11
N ASP A 192 -12.18 11.98 -9.94
CA ASP A 192 -13.03 12.82 -10.79
C ASP A 192 -14.20 13.42 -10.00
N GLY A 193 -14.94 14.35 -10.61
CA GLY A 193 -16.11 14.99 -9.97
C GLY A 193 -17.29 14.05 -9.72
N SER A 194 -17.21 12.80 -10.16
CA SER A 194 -18.19 11.73 -9.88
C SER A 194 -17.74 10.81 -8.75
N GLY A 195 -16.56 11.04 -8.16
CA GLY A 195 -15.98 10.24 -7.09
C GLY A 195 -15.24 8.99 -7.57
N ASN A 196 -15.01 8.84 -8.88
CA ASN A 196 -14.17 7.74 -9.37
C ASN A 196 -12.72 8.13 -9.19
N CYS A 197 -11.99 7.33 -8.41
CA CYS A 197 -10.60 7.58 -8.12
C CYS A 197 -9.69 6.63 -8.94
N THR A 198 -8.47 7.05 -9.22
CA THR A 198 -7.45 6.23 -9.89
C THR A 198 -6.10 6.53 -9.28
N PRO A 199 -5.27 5.52 -8.93
CA PRO A 199 -3.98 5.77 -8.32
C PRO A 199 -3.05 6.40 -9.36
N LEU A 200 -2.31 7.41 -8.94
CA LEU A 200 -1.29 8.08 -9.74
C LEU A 200 -0.03 7.21 -9.81
N PRO A 201 0.84 7.41 -10.82
CA PRO A 201 2.10 6.69 -10.92
C PRO A 201 2.96 6.82 -9.65
N LEU A 202 3.37 5.69 -9.08
CA LEU A 202 4.18 5.64 -7.87
C LEU A 202 5.62 6.09 -8.14
N SER A 203 6.10 7.10 -7.42
CA SER A 203 7.50 7.56 -7.50
C SER A 203 8.45 6.54 -6.87
N ASP A 204 9.66 6.42 -7.42
CA ASP A 204 10.71 5.62 -6.79
C ASP A 204 11.26 6.37 -5.57
N PHE A 205 10.72 6.04 -4.39
CA PHE A 205 11.19 6.58 -3.11
C PHE A 205 12.32 5.74 -2.49
N GLY A 206 12.79 4.69 -3.16
CA GLY A 206 13.74 3.71 -2.64
C GLY A 206 13.18 2.93 -1.45
N THR A 207 13.28 3.49 -0.25
CA THR A 207 12.77 2.89 0.99
C THR A 207 12.37 3.98 1.97
N VAL A 208 11.27 3.75 2.68
CA VAL A 208 10.86 4.52 3.86
C VAL A 208 10.89 3.63 5.10
N ASP A 209 11.46 4.13 6.18
CA ASP A 209 11.47 3.45 7.48
C ASP A 209 10.43 4.07 8.39
N PHE A 210 9.48 3.25 8.86
CA PHE A 210 8.54 3.61 9.91
C PHE A 210 9.03 3.09 11.26
N SER A 211 8.90 3.92 12.29
CA SER A 211 9.29 3.61 13.66
C SER A 211 8.35 4.24 14.68
N ASN A 212 8.44 3.82 15.95
CA ASN A 212 7.55 4.27 17.03
C ASN A 212 6.06 4.13 16.66
N ALA A 213 5.73 3.13 15.84
CA ALA A 213 4.39 2.88 15.37
C ALA A 213 3.53 2.30 16.50
N THR A 214 2.56 3.09 16.96
CA THR A 214 1.66 2.70 18.05
C THR A 214 0.23 3.11 17.78
N ALA A 215 -0.70 2.26 18.20
CA ALA A 215 -2.13 2.55 18.18
C ALA A 215 -2.69 2.52 19.60
N THR A 216 -3.80 3.21 19.82
CA THR A 216 -4.57 3.14 21.06
C THR A 216 -5.99 2.72 20.76
N ALA A 217 -6.42 1.59 21.29
CA ALA A 217 -7.79 1.11 21.22
C ALA A 217 -8.33 0.85 22.62
N ASN A 218 -9.56 1.26 22.90
CA ASN A 218 -10.22 1.03 24.19
C ASN A 218 -9.39 1.43 25.44
N GLY A 219 -8.54 2.46 25.31
CA GLY A 219 -7.67 2.95 26.38
C GLY A 219 -6.36 2.16 26.56
N HIS A 220 -6.10 1.13 25.75
CA HIS A 220 -4.83 0.42 25.70
C HIS A 220 -3.99 0.92 24.53
N THR A 221 -2.71 1.23 24.79
CA THR A 221 -1.73 1.66 23.78
C THR A 221 -0.68 0.58 23.58
N GLY A 222 -0.44 0.21 22.32
CA GLY A 222 0.45 -0.89 21.95
C GLY A 222 1.09 -0.70 20.58
N PRO A 223 2.12 -1.51 20.25
CA PRO A 223 2.75 -1.51 18.94
C PRO A 223 1.86 -2.19 17.88
N ILE A 224 2.27 -2.17 16.60
CA ILE A 224 1.52 -2.83 15.51
C ILE A 224 1.23 -4.29 15.85
N SER A 225 2.20 -5.01 16.43
CA SER A 225 2.06 -6.44 16.78
C SER A 225 1.33 -6.73 18.10
N ASP A 226 0.65 -5.76 18.71
CA ASP A 226 -0.11 -6.01 19.94
C ASP A 226 -1.19 -7.07 19.70
N SER A 227 -1.41 -7.93 20.70
CA SER A 227 -2.38 -9.04 20.61
C SER A 227 -3.83 -8.60 20.71
N ASP A 228 -4.10 -7.37 21.15
CA ASP A 228 -5.46 -6.84 21.28
C ASP A 228 -6.10 -6.50 19.92
N TRP A 229 -5.32 -6.46 18.84
CA TRP A 229 -5.78 -6.27 17.46
C TRP A 229 -5.10 -7.22 16.48
N SER A 230 -5.55 -7.20 15.22
CA SER A 230 -4.98 -8.00 14.15
C SER A 230 -4.16 -7.13 13.20
N ALA A 231 -2.86 -7.39 13.13
CA ALA A 231 -1.96 -6.73 12.19
C ALA A 231 -1.96 -7.42 10.83
N GLN A 232 -2.01 -6.61 9.77
CA GLN A 232 -2.00 -7.04 8.39
C GLN A 232 -0.93 -6.26 7.61
N ALA A 233 0.02 -6.96 7.02
CA ALA A 233 0.95 -6.36 6.06
C ALA A 233 0.24 -6.16 4.71
N VAL A 234 0.31 -4.97 4.15
CA VAL A 234 -0.30 -4.61 2.88
C VAL A 234 0.79 -4.22 1.91
N ALA A 235 0.79 -4.76 0.70
CA ALA A 235 1.71 -4.38 -0.37
C ALA A 235 0.97 -3.70 -1.51
N LEU A 236 1.65 -2.78 -2.19
CA LEU A 236 1.15 -2.10 -3.37
C LEU A 236 1.54 -2.94 -4.60
N GLY A 237 0.54 -3.41 -5.32
CA GLY A 237 0.77 -4.22 -6.52
C GLY A 237 1.09 -3.37 -7.75
N SER A 238 2.04 -3.83 -8.58
CA SER A 238 2.28 -3.24 -9.90
C SER A 238 1.34 -3.86 -10.94
N ASN A 239 0.67 -3.04 -11.74
CA ASN A 239 -0.17 -3.41 -12.88
C ASN A 239 -1.19 -4.50 -12.55
N GLY A 240 -2.36 -4.12 -12.04
CA GLY A 240 -3.53 -4.98 -12.11
C GLY A 240 -4.86 -4.25 -11.96
N SER A 241 -5.88 -4.90 -12.49
CA SER A 241 -7.28 -4.53 -12.28
C SER A 241 -7.72 -5.25 -11.00
N TYR A 242 -7.61 -4.57 -9.86
CA TYR A 242 -8.00 -5.13 -8.57
C TYR A 242 -9.18 -4.33 -8.03
N ASP A 243 -10.38 -4.86 -8.22
CA ASP A 243 -11.66 -4.43 -7.62
C ASP A 243 -12.44 -3.23 -8.19
N VAL A 244 -13.75 -3.23 -7.92
CA VAL A 244 -14.80 -2.37 -8.49
C VAL A 244 -14.82 -1.01 -7.79
N GLY A 245 -14.77 0.10 -8.55
CA GLY A 245 -14.84 1.47 -8.01
C GLY A 245 -13.59 2.32 -8.29
N TYR A 246 -12.50 1.68 -8.69
CA TYR A 246 -11.30 2.32 -9.24
C TYR A 246 -11.12 1.95 -10.72
N GLY A 247 -10.59 2.87 -11.52
CA GLY A 247 -10.09 2.54 -12.86
C GLY A 247 -8.89 1.58 -12.79
N SER A 248 -8.52 0.94 -13.90
CA SER A 248 -7.31 0.09 -13.93
C SER A 248 -6.10 0.86 -13.41
N SER A 249 -5.42 0.32 -12.38
CA SER A 249 -4.20 0.93 -11.84
C SER A 249 -3.16 1.11 -12.95
N GLN A 250 -2.70 2.34 -13.15
CA GLN A 250 -1.62 2.69 -14.08
C GLN A 250 -0.23 2.48 -13.46
N ASN A 251 -0.17 1.99 -12.22
CA ASN A 251 1.09 1.81 -11.51
C ASN A 251 1.91 0.69 -12.14
N SER A 252 2.93 1.09 -12.90
CA SER A 252 3.94 0.16 -13.40
C SER A 252 4.92 -0.33 -12.33
N ALA A 253 4.87 0.27 -11.13
CA ALA A 253 5.70 -0.06 -9.97
C ALA A 253 4.84 -0.44 -8.76
N GLY A 254 5.44 -1.02 -7.74
CA GLY A 254 4.80 -1.37 -6.49
C GLY A 254 5.68 -1.10 -5.28
N ALA A 255 5.22 -1.54 -4.13
CA ALA A 255 5.95 -1.37 -2.88
C ALA A 255 5.59 -2.49 -1.89
N THR A 256 6.57 -2.96 -1.12
CA THR A 256 6.40 -4.11 -0.20
C THR A 256 6.92 -3.75 1.19
N PRO A 257 6.12 -3.94 2.26
CA PRO A 257 6.58 -3.77 3.62
C PRO A 257 7.51 -4.91 4.04
N SER A 258 8.47 -4.63 4.90
CA SER A 258 9.24 -5.66 5.61
C SER A 258 8.38 -6.34 6.67
N SER A 259 8.87 -7.45 7.22
CA SER A 259 8.42 -7.93 8.52
C SER A 259 8.61 -6.86 9.60
N LEU A 260 7.74 -6.85 10.60
CA LEU A 260 7.91 -6.02 11.79
C LEU A 260 9.22 -6.37 12.53
N SER A 261 9.83 -5.36 13.13
CA SER A 261 10.86 -5.49 14.16
C SER A 261 10.40 -6.34 15.34
N SER A 262 11.35 -6.82 16.16
CA SER A 262 11.06 -7.73 17.29
C SER A 262 10.15 -7.14 18.37
N ASP A 263 10.08 -5.81 18.49
CA ASP A 263 9.16 -5.12 19.40
C ASP A 263 7.83 -4.74 18.72
N GLY A 264 7.67 -5.06 17.44
CA GLY A 264 6.45 -4.82 16.68
C GLY A 264 6.19 -3.38 16.27
N SER A 265 7.11 -2.44 16.55
CA SER A 265 6.84 -0.99 16.45
C SER A 265 7.50 -0.32 15.24
N SER A 266 8.24 -1.07 14.43
CA SER A 266 9.01 -0.54 13.30
C SER A 266 9.03 -1.53 12.13
N PHE A 267 9.06 -0.99 10.91
CA PHE A 267 9.19 -1.72 9.64
C PHE A 267 9.67 -0.76 8.55
N SER A 268 10.11 -1.29 7.41
CA SER A 268 10.41 -0.49 6.22
C SER A 268 9.41 -0.81 5.10
N VAL A 269 9.18 0.13 4.18
CA VAL A 269 8.52 -0.15 2.90
C VAL A 269 9.51 0.12 1.79
N ALA A 270 9.72 -0.85 0.90
CA ALA A 270 10.63 -0.73 -0.24
C ALA A 270 9.85 -0.60 -1.55
N TRP A 271 10.20 0.37 -2.37
CA TRP A 271 9.70 0.52 -3.73
C TRP A 271 10.29 -0.58 -4.63
N SER A 272 9.53 -1.02 -5.64
CA SER A 272 10.05 -1.89 -6.68
C SER A 272 9.40 -1.66 -8.05
N GLN A 273 10.20 -1.71 -9.11
CA GLN A 273 9.72 -1.62 -10.49
C GLN A 273 8.79 -2.76 -10.89
N ASN A 274 8.86 -3.91 -10.19
CA ASN A 274 7.98 -5.06 -10.38
C ASN A 274 7.39 -5.41 -9.00
N GLY A 275 6.30 -4.73 -8.64
CA GLY A 275 5.59 -4.88 -7.38
C GLY A 275 5.00 -6.26 -7.15
N ALA A 276 4.45 -6.46 -5.95
CA ALA A 276 3.68 -7.66 -5.60
C ALA A 276 2.57 -7.92 -6.63
N GLY A 277 2.34 -9.19 -6.99
CA GLY A 277 1.33 -9.55 -8.00
C GLY A 277 1.77 -9.44 -9.47
N SER A 278 3.00 -8.98 -9.77
CA SER A 278 3.55 -9.00 -11.12
C SER A 278 3.79 -10.45 -11.60
N THR A 279 2.82 -11.04 -12.30
CA THR A 279 3.05 -12.31 -13.00
C THR A 279 3.85 -12.04 -14.28
N THR A 280 5.17 -11.95 -14.18
CA THR A 280 6.02 -12.18 -15.35
C THR A 280 5.97 -13.68 -15.65
N SER A 281 5.16 -14.08 -16.62
CA SER A 281 5.20 -15.44 -17.16
C SER A 281 6.58 -15.66 -17.78
N PRO A 282 7.42 -16.59 -17.27
CA PRO A 282 8.72 -16.84 -17.88
C PRO A 282 8.46 -17.56 -19.19
N THR A 283 8.53 -16.85 -20.32
CA THR A 283 8.76 -17.47 -21.63
C THR A 283 10.18 -18.03 -21.62
N GLY A 284 10.33 -19.21 -21.02
CA GLY A 284 11.54 -20.02 -21.08
C GLY A 284 11.80 -20.46 -22.52
N GLY A 285 12.43 -19.59 -23.30
CA GLY A 285 13.08 -19.97 -24.54
C GLY A 285 14.27 -20.87 -24.22
N SER A 286 14.02 -22.17 -24.12
CA SER A 286 15.08 -23.18 -24.08
C SER A 286 15.74 -23.23 -25.46
N THR A 287 16.82 -22.48 -25.64
CA THR A 287 17.80 -22.71 -26.71
C THR A 287 18.64 -23.93 -26.32
N GLY A 288 18.07 -25.12 -26.55
CA GLY A 288 18.78 -26.39 -26.45
C GLY A 288 19.81 -26.52 -27.57
N GLY A 289 21.08 -26.55 -27.17
CA GLY A 289 22.23 -26.69 -28.05
C GLY A 289 22.31 -28.04 -28.77
N TYR A 290 23.04 -28.00 -29.89
CA TYR A 290 23.31 -29.07 -30.82
C TYR A 290 23.87 -30.36 -30.16
N GLY A 291 23.27 -31.49 -30.52
CA GLY A 291 23.76 -32.84 -30.24
C GLY A 291 23.38 -33.78 -31.39
N ASP A 292 24.40 -34.23 -32.10
CA ASP A 292 24.43 -35.10 -33.27
C ASP A 292 23.94 -36.55 -33.00
N GLY A 293 23.39 -37.21 -34.02
CA GLY A 293 23.36 -38.69 -34.10
C GLY A 293 22.01 -39.38 -34.40
N GLY A 294 21.77 -39.71 -35.68
CA GLY A 294 21.54 -41.11 -36.10
C GLY A 294 20.11 -41.68 -36.29
N TYR A 295 19.70 -41.77 -37.57
CA TYR A 295 18.93 -42.81 -38.29
C TYR A 295 17.65 -43.45 -37.70
N GLY A 296 16.56 -43.41 -38.49
CA GLY A 296 15.41 -44.31 -38.36
C GLY A 296 14.30 -44.00 -39.38
N ASP A 297 14.14 -44.91 -40.35
CA ASP A 297 13.34 -44.83 -41.58
C ASP A 297 11.83 -45.16 -41.38
N GLY A 298 10.99 -44.66 -42.29
CA GLY A 298 9.78 -45.35 -42.75
C GLY A 298 8.40 -44.89 -42.23
N GLY A 299 7.47 -44.58 -43.15
CA GLY A 299 6.04 -44.82 -42.91
C GLY A 299 5.04 -43.83 -43.50
N TYR A 300 4.74 -43.98 -44.78
CA TYR A 300 3.62 -43.40 -45.55
C TYR A 300 2.23 -43.83 -45.05
N GLY A 301 1.21 -42.96 -45.15
CA GLY A 301 -0.19 -43.32 -44.96
C GLY A 301 -1.18 -42.19 -45.33
N TYR A 302 -1.96 -42.41 -46.39
CA TYR A 302 -2.95 -41.51 -47.00
C TYR A 302 -4.37 -41.62 -46.39
N GLY A 303 -5.19 -40.56 -46.57
CA GLY A 303 -6.66 -40.59 -46.65
C GLY A 303 -7.42 -40.20 -45.38
N GLY A 304 -8.51 -39.42 -45.38
CA GLY A 304 -9.33 -38.81 -46.44
C GLY A 304 -10.44 -37.92 -45.81
N TYR A 305 -10.94 -36.94 -46.57
CA TYR A 305 -12.24 -36.26 -46.39
C TYR A 305 -13.39 -37.19 -46.86
N PRO A 306 -14.70 -37.02 -46.52
CA PRO A 306 -15.52 -35.79 -46.50
C PRO A 306 -16.48 -35.71 -45.27
N GLY A 307 -17.33 -34.73 -44.95
CA GLY A 307 -18.09 -33.67 -45.62
C GLY A 307 -19.53 -33.70 -45.05
N GLY A 308 -20.22 -32.54 -44.92
CA GLY A 308 -21.70 -32.51 -44.82
C GLY A 308 -22.36 -31.58 -43.78
N ASP A 309 -23.00 -30.52 -44.32
CA ASP A 309 -24.17 -29.70 -43.90
C ASP A 309 -24.95 -30.05 -42.62
N SER A 310 -25.51 -29.10 -41.85
CA SER A 310 -26.67 -28.21 -42.15
C SER A 310 -26.86 -27.28 -40.91
N GLY A 311 -27.30 -26.02 -40.91
CA GLY A 311 -28.18 -25.26 -41.79
C GLY A 311 -29.53 -24.98 -41.10
N TYR A 312 -29.72 -23.77 -40.50
CA TYR A 312 -30.97 -22.99 -40.30
C TYR A 312 -30.54 -21.63 -39.71
N GLY A 313 -30.85 -20.43 -40.19
CA GLY A 313 -31.86 -20.00 -41.16
C GLY A 313 -32.85 -19.03 -40.52
N GLY A 314 -32.54 -17.72 -40.48
CA GLY A 314 -33.48 -16.75 -41.07
C GLY A 314 -34.01 -15.52 -40.32
N TYR A 315 -33.69 -14.33 -40.91
CA TYR A 315 -34.59 -13.21 -41.36
C TYR A 315 -35.78 -12.75 -40.49
N GLY A 316 -36.11 -11.46 -40.31
CA GLY A 316 -35.64 -10.20 -40.92
C GLY A 316 -36.55 -9.00 -40.52
N TYR A 317 -36.01 -7.78 -40.73
CA TYR A 317 -36.59 -6.44 -41.02
C TYR A 317 -37.98 -5.99 -40.50
N GLY A 318 -38.03 -4.70 -40.08
CA GLY A 318 -39.27 -3.91 -40.00
C GLY A 318 -39.04 -2.49 -39.47
N ALA A 319 -39.35 -1.49 -40.29
CA ALA A 319 -39.05 -0.06 -40.14
C ALA A 319 -40.20 0.77 -39.51
N GLY A 320 -39.88 2.00 -39.07
CA GLY A 320 -40.78 3.16 -39.16
C GLY A 320 -41.09 3.92 -37.86
N GLY A 321 -40.84 5.24 -37.85
CA GLY A 321 -41.38 6.16 -36.84
C GLY A 321 -40.56 7.45 -36.69
N TYR A 322 -41.18 8.62 -36.85
CA TYR A 322 -40.61 9.89 -37.30
C TYR A 322 -40.72 11.01 -36.25
N GLY A 323 -39.86 12.04 -36.39
CA GLY A 323 -40.08 13.43 -35.91
C GLY A 323 -39.14 13.86 -34.77
N GLY A 324 -38.41 14.98 -34.80
CA GLY A 324 -38.32 16.10 -35.75
C GLY A 324 -37.97 17.40 -34.99
N GLY A 325 -36.94 18.13 -35.47
CA GLY A 325 -36.56 19.50 -35.08
C GLY A 325 -35.35 19.57 -34.14
N GLY A 326 -34.18 20.14 -34.46
CA GLY A 326 -33.80 21.18 -35.42
C GLY A 326 -33.31 22.41 -34.62
N SER A 327 -32.01 22.62 -34.41
CA SER A 327 -31.12 23.61 -35.08
C SER A 327 -29.93 23.83 -34.10
N GLY A 328 -28.67 24.12 -34.42
CA GLY A 328 -27.96 24.46 -35.65
C GLY A 328 -26.68 25.23 -35.28
N TYR A 329 -25.54 24.75 -35.79
CA TYR A 329 -24.29 25.46 -36.20
C TYR A 329 -23.39 26.22 -35.20
N GLY A 330 -22.09 25.89 -35.29
CA GLY A 330 -20.98 26.74 -34.88
C GLY A 330 -19.62 26.03 -34.96
N GLN A 331 -19.06 25.90 -36.17
CA GLN A 331 -17.65 25.52 -36.35
C GLN A 331 -16.72 26.70 -36.03
N GLY A 332 -15.52 26.40 -35.52
CA GLY A 332 -14.29 27.11 -35.88
C GLY A 332 -13.34 27.39 -34.73
N GLY A 333 -12.08 26.94 -34.87
CA GLY A 333 -10.92 27.69 -34.37
C GLY A 333 -9.92 26.91 -33.52
N TYR A 334 -8.83 26.51 -34.15
CA TYR A 334 -7.58 26.13 -33.48
C TYR A 334 -6.97 27.34 -32.74
N GLY A 335 -6.44 27.10 -31.54
CA GLY A 335 -5.59 28.04 -30.81
C GLY A 335 -4.95 27.33 -29.62
N GLY A 336 -3.64 27.13 -29.69
CA GLY A 336 -2.86 26.46 -28.64
C GLY A 336 -2.51 27.37 -27.46
N TYR A 337 -1.73 26.74 -26.57
CA TYR A 337 -1.04 27.23 -25.36
C TYR A 337 -1.75 27.01 -24.02
N GLY A 338 -1.26 25.97 -23.33
CA GLY A 338 -0.71 26.12 -21.98
C GLY A 338 -1.65 25.82 -20.82
N ASP A 339 -1.95 24.54 -20.58
CA ASP A 339 -2.65 24.13 -19.38
C ASP A 339 -1.65 23.74 -18.29
N GLY A 340 -1.40 24.71 -17.41
CA GLY A 340 -0.91 24.44 -16.06
C GLY A 340 -2.02 23.77 -15.26
N TYR A 341 -1.68 22.66 -14.61
CA TYR A 341 -2.58 21.93 -13.73
C TYR A 341 -2.85 22.75 -12.46
N GLY A 342 -3.94 23.51 -12.47
CA GLY A 342 -4.47 24.20 -11.30
C GLY A 342 -5.43 23.30 -10.55
N TYR A 343 -5.07 22.93 -9.32
CA TYR A 343 -5.97 22.32 -8.36
C TYR A 343 -7.12 23.29 -8.03
N VAL A 344 -8.35 22.77 -8.02
CA VAL A 344 -9.55 23.54 -7.72
C VAL A 344 -9.60 23.80 -6.21
N TYR A 345 -9.19 25.00 -5.79
CA TYR A 345 -9.41 25.50 -4.44
C TYR A 345 -10.88 25.92 -4.28
N GLY A 346 -11.68 25.08 -3.64
CA GLY A 346 -12.98 25.46 -3.10
C GLY A 346 -12.82 25.94 -1.65
N ALA A 347 -12.74 27.26 -1.46
CA ALA A 347 -12.88 27.86 -0.14
C ALA A 347 -14.33 27.73 0.33
N PHE A 348 -14.58 27.11 1.51
CA PHE A 348 -15.51 27.53 2.57
C PHE A 348 -15.26 26.72 3.85
#